data_AF-E4XPB3-F1
#
_entry.id   AF-E4XPB3-F1
#
_cell.length_a   1.000
_cell.length_b   1.000
_cell.length_c   1.000
_cell.angle_alpha   90.00
_cell.angle_beta   90.00
_cell.angle_gamma   90.00
#
_symmetry.space_group_name_H-M   'P 1'
#
loop_
_entity.id
_entity.type
_entity.pdbx_description
1 polymer ?
#
loop_
_entity_poly.entity_id
_entity_poly.type
_entity_poly.pdbx_seq_one_letter_code
_entity_poly.pdbx_strand_id
1 'polypeptide(L)'
;MDYGVEDKKVDLSAEHEVKSELAPEVQNLIKLIFNVKKMQKSLVEMDLDLEKMPLGKLSKDQLKKAWSVLNEIIAQLKEEDKKENMSLIRDKSTRFYHLVPHVLKFGETLPLLKTEEMVKAKIEVVDQLIEIETAYSILDGVKGNNSF
;
A
#
# COMPACT_ATOMS: atom_id res chain seq x y z
N MET A 1 28.35 8.81 5.85
CA MET A 1 28.21 7.71 4.88
C MET A 1 26.73 7.54 4.64
N ASP A 2 26.27 8.10 3.53
CA ASP A 2 24.87 8.14 3.15
C ASP A 2 24.58 6.90 2.30
N TYR A 3 23.97 5.88 2.91
CA TYR A 3 23.47 4.72 2.19
C TYR A 3 22.12 5.09 1.59
N GLY A 4 22.15 5.98 0.60
CA GLY A 4 21.02 6.21 -0.29
C GLY A 4 20.76 4.92 -1.05
N VAL A 5 19.73 4.19 -0.65
CA VAL A 5 19.19 3.07 -1.43
C VAL A 5 18.71 3.67 -2.74
N GLU A 6 19.53 3.57 -3.80
CA GLU A 6 19.06 3.77 -5.16
C GLU A 6 18.02 2.68 -5.44
N ASP A 7 16.75 3.00 -5.19
CA ASP A 7 15.62 2.30 -5.76
C ASP A 7 15.77 2.39 -7.29
N LYS A 8 16.50 1.43 -7.89
CA LYS A 8 16.50 1.21 -9.34
C LYS A 8 15.08 0.80 -9.73
N LYS A 9 14.25 1.80 -9.98
CA LYS A 9 12.85 1.69 -10.39
C LYS A 9 12.77 0.69 -11.54
N VAL A 10 11.99 -0.37 -11.39
CA VAL A 10 11.66 -1.23 -12.53
C VAL A 10 10.76 -0.40 -13.44
N ASP A 11 11.35 0.18 -14.48
CA ASP A 11 10.63 0.93 -15.48
C ASP A 11 10.58 0.12 -16.77
N LEU A 12 9.49 -0.64 -16.96
CA LEU A 12 9.22 -1.36 -18.21
C LEU A 12 9.06 -0.42 -19.43
N SER A 13 8.99 0.90 -19.21
CA SER A 13 9.00 1.89 -20.29
C SER A 13 10.42 2.33 -20.70
N ALA A 14 11.45 1.94 -19.95
CA ALA A 14 12.84 2.18 -20.34
C ALA A 14 13.26 1.28 -21.50
N GLU A 15 14.15 1.78 -22.37
CA GLU A 15 14.75 0.98 -23.44
C GLU A 15 15.64 -0.11 -22.83
N HIS A 16 15.44 -1.35 -23.27
CA HIS A 16 16.23 -2.51 -22.85
C HIS A 16 17.13 -2.95 -24.01
N GLU A 17 18.33 -3.44 -23.70
CA GLU A 17 19.29 -3.92 -24.70
C GLU A 17 18.74 -5.10 -25.51
N VAL A 18 17.83 -5.88 -24.93
CA VAL A 18 17.16 -7.00 -25.59
C VAL A 18 15.82 -6.54 -26.18
N LYS A 19 15.67 -6.71 -27.50
CA LYS A 19 14.44 -6.38 -28.21
C LYS A 19 13.38 -7.44 -27.94
N SER A 20 12.17 -7.01 -27.57
CA SER A 20 11.04 -7.94 -27.38
C SER A 20 10.54 -8.52 -28.71
N GLU A 21 10.25 -9.82 -28.71
CA GLU A 21 9.63 -10.54 -29.82
C GLU A 21 8.09 -10.46 -29.82
N LEU A 22 7.49 -9.84 -28.80
CA LEU A 22 6.04 -9.69 -28.70
C LEU A 22 5.51 -8.66 -29.70
N ALA A 23 4.25 -8.83 -30.14
CA ALA A 23 3.58 -7.83 -30.97
C ALA A 23 3.49 -6.46 -30.24
N PRO A 24 3.60 -5.33 -30.95
CA PRO A 24 3.58 -3.99 -30.35
C PRO A 24 2.38 -3.74 -29.43
N GLU A 25 1.20 -4.27 -29.78
CA GLU A 25 -0.04 -4.15 -29.02
C GLU A 25 0.08 -4.84 -27.65
N VAL A 26 0.70 -6.03 -27.62
CA VAL A 26 0.94 -6.79 -26.38
C VAL A 26 1.97 -6.09 -25.52
N GLN A 27 3.04 -5.55 -26.12
CA GLN A 27 4.03 -4.76 -25.38
C GLN A 27 3.40 -3.53 -24.73
N ASN A 28 2.54 -2.82 -25.46
CA ASN A 28 1.82 -1.65 -24.95
C ASN A 28 0.87 -2.01 -23.81
N LEU A 29 0.17 -3.14 -23.91
CA LEU A 29 -0.69 -3.64 -22.84
C LEU A 29 0.12 -3.98 -21.57
N ILE A 30 1.24 -4.68 -21.69
CA ILE A 30 2.10 -5.01 -20.55
C ILE A 30 2.65 -3.74 -19.88
N LYS A 31 3.13 -2.78 -20.69
CA LYS A 31 3.60 -1.46 -20.20
C LYS A 31 2.49 -0.66 -19.51
N LEU A 32 1.25 -0.83 -19.93
CA LEU A 32 0.09 -0.19 -19.32
C LEU A 32 -0.24 -0.81 -17.95
N ILE A 33 -0.26 -2.14 -17.86
CA ILE A 33 -0.59 -2.89 -16.64
C ILE A 33 0.48 -2.67 -15.57
N PHE A 34 1.76 -2.77 -15.92
CA PHE A 34 2.89 -2.66 -14.97
C PHE A 34 3.51 -1.25 -14.93
N ASN A 35 2.68 -0.21 -15.03
CA ASN A 35 3.16 1.16 -14.98
C ASN A 35 3.35 1.62 -13.52
N VAL A 36 4.60 1.61 -13.04
CA VAL A 36 4.95 2.00 -11.66
C VAL A 36 4.52 3.44 -11.34
N LYS A 37 4.59 4.37 -12.30
CA LYS A 37 4.15 5.77 -12.08
C LYS A 37 2.64 5.84 -11.81
N LYS A 38 1.84 5.03 -12.50
CA LYS A 38 0.40 4.93 -12.24
C LYS A 38 0.11 4.30 -10.89
N MET A 39 0.82 3.23 -10.53
CA MET A 39 0.71 2.62 -9.19
C MET A 39 1.03 3.64 -8.08
N GLN A 40 2.13 4.39 -8.21
CA GLN A 40 2.48 5.46 -7.27
C GLN A 40 1.39 6.53 -7.18
N LYS A 41 0.85 6.96 -8.32
CA LYS A 41 -0.23 7.95 -8.35
C LYS A 41 -1.47 7.47 -7.59
N SER A 42 -1.88 6.21 -7.78
CA SER A 42 -3.01 5.62 -7.05
C SER A 42 -2.78 5.60 -5.54
N LEU A 43 -1.56 5.34 -5.08
CA LEU A 43 -1.23 5.41 -3.64
C LEU A 43 -1.35 6.83 -3.06
N VAL A 44 -0.94 7.85 -3.82
CA VAL A 44 -1.12 9.26 -3.40
C VAL A 44 -2.60 9.63 -3.33
N GLU A 45 -3.42 9.17 -4.27
CA GLU A 45 -4.87 9.42 -4.29
C GLU A 45 -5.59 8.78 -3.09
N MET A 46 -4.99 7.79 -2.44
CA MET A 46 -5.47 7.18 -1.19
C MET A 46 -4.97 7.90 0.09
N ASP A 47 -4.34 9.07 -0.04
CA ASP A 47 -3.71 9.84 1.03
C ASP A 47 -2.64 9.05 1.81
N LEU A 48 -1.85 8.21 1.13
CA LEU A 48 -0.76 7.43 1.74
C LEU A 48 0.59 8.15 1.68
N ASP A 49 1.37 8.00 2.75
CA ASP A 49 2.70 8.59 2.87
C ASP A 49 3.73 7.71 2.17
N LEU A 50 3.98 8.03 0.90
CA LEU A 50 4.93 7.31 0.05
C LEU A 50 6.39 7.45 0.48
N GLU A 51 6.74 8.47 1.27
CA GLU A 51 8.10 8.61 1.79
C GLU A 51 8.35 7.56 2.88
N LYS A 52 7.35 7.33 3.74
CA LYS A 52 7.42 6.30 4.80
C LYS A 52 7.11 4.90 4.30
N MET A 53 6.27 4.79 3.27
CA MET A 53 5.82 3.52 2.72
C MET A 53 5.99 3.50 1.18
N PRO A 54 7.24 3.47 0.69
CA PRO A 54 7.48 3.34 -0.74
C PRO A 54 7.06 1.95 -1.23
N LEU A 55 6.63 1.85 -2.49
CA LEU A 55 6.14 0.61 -3.12
C LEU A 55 7.04 -0.61 -2.88
N GLY A 56 8.36 -0.46 -3.03
CA GLY A 56 9.31 -1.57 -2.87
C GLY A 56 9.55 -2.02 -1.43
N LYS A 57 9.09 -1.27 -0.43
CA LYS A 57 9.15 -1.62 0.99
C LYS A 57 7.78 -1.93 1.58
N LEU A 58 6.74 -1.98 0.74
CA LEU A 58 5.41 -2.36 1.16
C LEU A 58 5.41 -3.83 1.58
N SER A 59 5.23 -4.09 2.87
CA SER A 59 5.30 -5.45 3.42
C SER A 59 3.92 -6.10 3.49
N LYS A 60 3.74 -7.26 2.82
CA LYS A 60 2.51 -8.09 2.95
C LYS A 60 2.15 -8.35 4.40
N ASP A 61 3.14 -8.63 5.25
CA ASP A 61 2.91 -8.95 6.66
C ASP A 61 2.46 -7.72 7.46
N GLN A 62 2.97 -6.53 7.12
CA GLN A 62 2.49 -5.28 7.71
C GLN A 62 1.03 -4.99 7.30
N LEU A 63 0.67 -5.22 6.03
CA LEU A 63 -0.71 -5.06 5.55
C LEU A 63 -1.67 -6.06 6.18
N LYS A 64 -1.27 -7.33 6.34
CA LYS A 64 -2.05 -8.34 7.09
C LYS A 64 -2.28 -7.93 8.55
N LYS A 65 -1.26 -7.38 9.21
CA LYS A 65 -1.39 -6.85 10.58
C LYS A 65 -2.36 -5.67 10.61
N ALA A 66 -2.29 -4.76 9.63
CA ALA A 66 -3.24 -3.64 9.53
C ALA A 66 -4.67 -4.15 9.35
N TRP A 67 -4.89 -5.13 8.48
CA TRP A 67 -6.18 -5.78 8.27
C TRP A 67 -6.73 -6.43 9.56
N SER A 68 -5.88 -7.12 10.32
CA SER A 68 -6.25 -7.68 11.64
C SER A 68 -6.72 -6.60 12.60
N VAL A 69 -5.98 -5.48 12.70
CA VAL A 69 -6.36 -4.35 13.57
C VAL A 69 -7.71 -3.75 13.16
N LEU A 70 -8.00 -3.64 11.87
CA LEU A 70 -9.30 -3.16 11.39
C LEU A 70 -10.45 -4.10 11.83
N ASN A 71 -10.27 -5.42 11.75
CA ASN A 71 -11.27 -6.37 12.25
C ASN A 71 -11.45 -6.30 13.77
N GLU A 72 -10.37 -6.09 14.51
CA GLU A 72 -10.44 -5.85 15.96
C GLU A 72 -11.24 -4.59 16.29
N ILE A 73 -11.23 -3.56 15.43
CA ILE A 73 -12.05 -2.36 15.58
C ILE A 73 -13.52 -2.68 15.28
N ILE A 74 -13.83 -3.44 14.21
CA ILE A 74 -15.21 -3.86 13.91
C ILE A 74 -15.82 -4.64 15.07
N ALA A 75 -15.06 -5.57 15.67
CA ALA A 75 -15.51 -6.33 16.82
C ALA A 75 -15.81 -5.39 18.01
N GLN A 76 -14.90 -4.46 18.28
CA GLN A 76 -15.01 -3.48 19.36
C GLN A 76 -16.25 -2.58 19.19
N LEU A 77 -16.55 -2.15 17.96
CA LEU A 77 -17.73 -1.32 17.64
C LEU A 77 -19.07 -2.01 17.93
N LYS A 78 -19.10 -3.34 18.06
CA LYS A 78 -20.32 -4.11 18.36
C LYS A 78 -20.58 -4.29 19.86
N GLU A 79 -19.63 -3.93 20.72
CA GLU A 79 -19.76 -4.06 22.18
C GLU A 79 -20.60 -2.93 22.79
N GLU A 80 -21.41 -3.24 23.81
CA GLU A 80 -22.38 -2.30 24.41
C GLU A 80 -21.74 -1.27 25.36
N ASP A 81 -20.55 -1.55 25.91
CA ASP A 81 -19.87 -0.72 26.92
C ASP A 81 -19.16 0.51 26.34
N LYS A 82 -19.92 1.58 26.08
CA LYS A 82 -19.47 2.75 25.30
C LYS A 82 -18.20 3.48 25.79
N LYS A 83 -17.88 3.52 27.10
CA LYS A 83 -16.76 4.33 27.62
C LYS A 83 -15.39 3.66 27.43
N GLU A 84 -15.26 2.40 27.83
CA GLU A 84 -14.01 1.63 27.67
C GLU A 84 -13.75 1.35 26.19
N ASN A 85 -14.82 1.09 25.44
CA ASN A 85 -14.83 0.85 24.01
C ASN A 85 -14.19 2.02 23.21
N MET A 86 -14.51 3.28 23.54
CA MET A 86 -13.93 4.44 22.84
C MET A 86 -12.42 4.61 23.05
N SER A 87 -11.90 4.25 24.23
CA SER A 87 -10.45 4.28 24.50
C SER A 87 -9.73 3.21 23.65
N LEU A 88 -10.29 2.00 23.60
CA LEU A 88 -9.76 0.90 22.81
C LEU A 88 -9.81 1.18 21.30
N ILE A 89 -10.90 1.75 20.81
CA ILE A 89 -11.02 2.18 19.40
C ILE A 89 -9.94 3.20 19.05
N ARG A 90 -9.63 4.14 19.95
CA ARG A 90 -8.59 5.14 19.75
C ARG A 90 -7.20 4.52 19.66
N ASP A 91 -6.88 3.60 20.56
CA ASP A 91 -5.61 2.89 20.54
C ASP A 91 -5.44 2.06 19.25
N LYS A 92 -6.46 1.25 18.91
CA LYS A 92 -6.48 0.45 17.68
C LYS A 92 -6.40 1.31 16.42
N SER A 93 -7.11 2.44 16.36
CA SER A 93 -7.02 3.39 15.23
C SER A 93 -5.61 3.95 15.09
N THR A 94 -5.00 4.34 16.20
CA THR A 94 -3.62 4.85 16.23
C THR A 94 -2.64 3.78 15.75
N ARG A 95 -2.81 2.53 16.20
CA ARG A 95 -2.01 1.39 15.75
C ARG A 95 -2.16 1.13 14.24
N PHE A 96 -3.37 1.23 13.70
CA PHE A 96 -3.61 1.13 12.26
C PHE A 96 -2.82 2.19 11.49
N TYR A 97 -2.86 3.45 11.91
CA TYR A 97 -2.15 4.54 11.22
C TYR A 97 -0.62 4.48 11.35
N HIS A 98 -0.10 3.81 12.37
CA HIS A 98 1.34 3.46 12.43
C HIS A 98 1.70 2.36 11.44
N LEU A 99 0.80 1.39 11.21
CA LEU A 99 1.00 0.31 10.24
C LEU A 99 0.77 0.76 8.80
N VAL A 100 -0.11 1.72 8.57
CA VAL A 100 -0.41 2.28 7.25
C VAL A 100 -0.24 3.79 7.34
N PRO A 101 0.98 4.31 7.05
CA PRO A 101 1.26 5.74 7.11
C PRO A 101 0.38 6.52 6.12
N HIS A 102 -0.35 7.50 6.63
CA HIS A 102 -1.17 8.42 5.82
C HIS A 102 -0.55 9.82 5.82
N VAL A 103 -0.70 10.53 4.71
CA VAL A 103 -0.39 11.96 4.62
C VAL A 103 -1.49 12.72 5.33
N LEU A 104 -1.09 13.62 6.23
CA LEU A 104 -1.99 14.59 6.84
C LEU A 104 -1.80 15.93 6.15
N LYS A 105 -2.91 16.55 5.72
CA LYS A 105 -2.86 17.93 5.26
C LYS A 105 -2.69 18.86 6.46
N PHE A 106 -2.15 20.05 6.21
CA PHE A 106 -1.88 21.01 7.27
C PHE A 106 -3.16 21.34 8.06
N GLY A 107 -3.15 21.08 9.37
CA GLY A 107 -4.29 21.30 10.26
C GLY A 107 -5.28 20.13 10.36
N GLU A 108 -5.06 19.03 9.65
CA GLU A 108 -5.88 17.82 9.77
C GLU A 108 -5.33 16.85 10.84
N THR A 109 -6.25 16.11 11.46
CA THR A 109 -5.93 15.01 12.38
C THR A 109 -6.39 13.69 11.79
N LEU A 110 -5.66 12.60 12.02
CA LEU A 110 -6.08 11.27 11.60
C LEU A 110 -7.47 10.95 12.15
N PRO A 111 -8.43 10.57 11.30
CA PRO A 111 -9.80 10.37 11.74
C PRO A 111 -9.90 9.13 12.63
N LEU A 112 -10.66 9.23 13.71
CA LEU A 112 -10.92 8.09 14.58
C LEU A 112 -11.86 7.10 13.89
N LEU A 113 -11.48 5.82 13.79
CA LEU A 113 -12.28 4.78 13.13
C LEU A 113 -13.45 4.31 14.03
N LYS A 114 -14.47 5.17 14.14
CA LYS A 114 -15.58 5.02 15.08
C LYS A 114 -16.88 4.48 14.48
N THR A 115 -16.91 4.22 13.17
CA THR A 115 -18.07 3.64 12.50
C THR A 115 -17.65 2.49 11.59
N GLU A 116 -18.56 1.57 11.33
CA GLU A 116 -18.30 0.42 10.47
C GLU A 116 -17.98 0.86 9.03
N GLU A 117 -18.60 1.92 8.53
CA GLU A 117 -18.33 2.48 7.20
C GLU A 117 -16.90 2.99 7.09
N MET A 118 -16.40 3.69 8.12
CA MET A 118 -15.03 4.18 8.14
C MET A 118 -14.02 3.03 8.12
N VAL A 119 -14.31 1.96 8.87
CA VAL A 119 -13.42 0.79 8.92
C VAL A 119 -13.45 0.03 7.60
N LYS A 120 -14.63 -0.18 7.00
CA LYS A 120 -14.78 -0.80 5.68
C LYS A 120 -14.01 -0.05 4.60
N ALA A 121 -14.12 1.27 4.57
CA ALA A 121 -13.34 2.10 3.65
C ALA A 121 -11.82 1.91 3.83
N LYS A 122 -11.35 1.70 5.06
CA LYS A 122 -9.93 1.39 5.31
C LYS A 122 -9.54 -0.05 4.98
N ILE A 123 -10.46 -1.01 5.08
CA ILE A 123 -10.23 -2.38 4.59
C ILE A 123 -10.01 -2.35 3.08
N GLU A 124 -10.87 -1.63 2.32
CA GLU A 124 -10.72 -1.49 0.87
C GLU A 124 -9.36 -0.90 0.48
N VAL A 125 -8.87 0.09 1.22
CA VAL A 125 -7.52 0.64 1.02
C VAL A 125 -6.44 -0.42 1.25
N VAL A 126 -6.54 -1.20 2.34
CA VAL A 126 -5.57 -2.27 2.62
C VAL A 126 -5.59 -3.35 1.54
N ASP A 127 -6.76 -3.73 1.04
CA ASP A 127 -6.90 -4.73 -0.02
C ASP A 127 -6.26 -4.24 -1.32
N GLN A 128 -6.52 -2.99 -1.72
CA GLN A 128 -5.87 -2.36 -2.88
C GLN A 128 -4.34 -2.31 -2.73
N LEU A 129 -3.84 -2.05 -1.51
CA LEU A 129 -2.40 -2.08 -1.23
C LEU A 129 -1.79 -3.47 -1.44
N ILE A 130 -2.51 -4.53 -1.04
CA ILE A 130 -2.05 -5.91 -1.23
C ILE A 130 -1.97 -6.26 -2.72
N GLU A 131 -2.93 -5.82 -3.52
CA GLU A 131 -2.92 -6.04 -4.98
C GLU A 131 -1.76 -5.31 -5.65
N ILE A 132 -1.54 -4.04 -5.29
CA ILE A 132 -0.43 -3.23 -5.81
C ILE A 132 0.91 -3.85 -5.41
N GLU A 133 1.07 -4.25 -4.15
CA GLU A 133 2.29 -4.92 -3.68
C GLU A 133 2.54 -6.22 -4.45
N THR A 134 1.48 -7.00 -4.70
CA THR A 134 1.61 -8.27 -5.42
C THR A 134 2.03 -8.03 -6.87
N ALA A 135 1.41 -7.06 -7.55
CA ALA A 135 1.80 -6.67 -8.90
C ALA A 135 3.25 -6.16 -8.95
N TYR A 136 3.66 -5.38 -7.95
CA TYR A 136 5.02 -4.88 -7.83
C TYR A 136 6.03 -6.01 -7.53
N SER A 137 5.67 -6.97 -6.69
CA SER A 137 6.49 -8.14 -6.37
C SER A 137 6.72 -9.03 -7.60
N ILE A 138 5.71 -9.20 -8.46
CA ILE A 138 5.86 -9.89 -9.76
C ILE A 138 6.87 -9.14 -10.64
N LEU A 139 6.80 -7.81 -10.64
CA LEU A 139 7.67 -6.95 -11.43
C LEU A 139 9.13 -6.95 -10.91
N ASP A 140 9.35 -6.90 -9.59
CA ASP A 140 10.67 -6.85 -8.98
C ASP A 140 11.33 -8.23 -8.87
N GLY A 141 10.54 -9.29 -8.67
CA GLY A 141 11.00 -10.68 -8.63
C GLY A 141 11.71 -11.15 -9.91
N VAL A 142 11.53 -10.44 -11.03
CA VAL A 142 12.29 -10.67 -12.28
C VAL A 142 13.78 -10.39 -12.09
N LYS A 143 14.19 -9.49 -11.19
CA LYS A 143 15.61 -9.19 -10.96
C LYS A 143 16.37 -10.30 -10.23
N GLY A 144 15.67 -11.21 -9.53
CA GLY A 144 16.29 -12.24 -8.70
C GLY A 144 16.81 -13.48 -9.45
N ASN A 145 16.45 -13.65 -10.73
CA ASN A 145 16.69 -14.90 -11.48
C ASN A 145 17.52 -14.75 -12.77
N ASN A 146 18.22 -13.63 -13.00
CA ASN A 146 19.11 -13.48 -14.16
C ASN A 146 20.56 -13.92 -13.84
N SER A 147 20.71 -15.18 -13.45
CA SER A 147 22.01 -15.85 -13.40
C SER A 147 22.00 -17.09 -14.28
N PHE A 148 21.97 -16.90 -15.61
CA PHE A 148 22.49 -17.83 -16.62
C PHE A 148 22.87 -17.07 -17.89
#